data_AF-A0A8T4KXZ2-F1
#
_entry.id   AF-A0A8T4KXZ2-F1
#
_cell.length_a   1.000
_cell.length_b   1.000
_cell.length_c   1.000
_cell.angle_alpha   90.00
_cell.angle_beta   90.00
_cell.angle_gamma   90.00
#
_symmetry.space_group_name_H-M   'P 1'
#
loop_
_entity.id
_entity.type
_entity.pdbx_description
1 polymer ?
#
loop_
_entity_poly.entity_id
_entity_poly.type
_entity_poly.pdbx_seq_one_letter_code
_entity_poly.pdbx_strand_id
1 'polypeptide(L)'
;MQINGIIFEIAMKIVEKAWGSEQWIANNSKYCGKILNLKQGFRCSKHLHKEKDETFYLLEGKVALELGNKTILLKPGDSAHVLQNTLHSFAGLEDSRIIEFSTTHSDADSYRKTKSGAIPLNQIFAEMKQKKILVVGDVMLDEFVIGNVERMSPEAPVPVINVKEIKHTLGGTANTANNISALGARAVVAGIIGNDAEGKLLRKLIANAKIDSSCLFAAKRKTTKKSRLLAGAQQIARIDSEATEKISRPEEAKLIKSIKNKFKGIDAVIVCDYNKGVITKNV
;
A
#
# COMPACT_ATOMS: atom_id res chain seq x y z
N MET A 1 48.79 21.31 -22.78
CA MET A 1 47.99 20.81 -23.92
C MET A 1 46.57 21.33 -23.73
N GLN A 2 46.24 22.39 -24.45
CA GLN A 2 44.98 23.11 -24.40
C GLN A 2 43.97 22.29 -25.20
N ILE A 3 42.95 21.72 -24.54
CA ILE A 3 41.82 21.11 -25.25
C ILE A 3 40.90 22.25 -25.66
N ASN A 4 40.86 22.52 -26.96
CA ASN A 4 40.03 23.54 -27.59
C ASN A 4 38.54 23.28 -27.31
N GLY A 5 37.84 24.29 -26.78
CA GLY A 5 36.48 24.58 -27.22
C GLY A 5 35.30 24.06 -26.40
N ILE A 6 35.39 23.97 -25.07
CA ILE A 6 34.17 23.83 -24.24
C ILE A 6 34.15 24.94 -23.19
N ILE A 7 33.34 25.98 -23.45
CA ILE A 7 32.88 26.92 -22.41
C ILE A 7 31.54 26.38 -21.92
N PHE A 8 31.51 25.88 -20.69
CA PHE A 8 30.29 25.55 -19.96
C PHE A 8 29.71 26.86 -19.40
N GLU A 9 28.54 27.26 -19.91
CA GLU A 9 27.61 28.14 -19.20
C GLU A 9 26.19 27.91 -19.74
N ILE A 10 25.73 26.66 -19.71
CA ILE A 10 24.27 26.44 -19.81
C ILE A 10 23.74 26.71 -18.41
N ALA A 11 23.28 27.93 -18.17
CA ALA A 11 22.47 28.22 -16.99
C ALA A 11 21.33 27.19 -16.95
N MET A 12 21.34 26.36 -15.92
CA MET A 12 20.38 25.28 -15.76
C MET A 12 18.97 25.88 -15.73
N LYS A 13 18.16 25.58 -16.75
CA LYS A 13 16.82 26.13 -16.87
C LYS A 13 15.88 25.36 -15.94
N ILE A 14 15.31 26.03 -14.96
CA ILE A 14 14.28 25.48 -14.09
C ILE A 14 12.91 25.93 -14.60
N VAL A 15 12.00 24.98 -14.79
CA VAL A 15 10.60 25.23 -15.18
C VAL A 15 9.69 24.75 -14.06
N GLU A 16 9.01 25.69 -13.41
CA GLU A 16 8.02 25.38 -12.38
C GLU A 16 6.78 24.74 -13.00
N LYS A 17 6.24 23.73 -12.31
CA LYS A 17 5.04 22.99 -12.71
C LYS A 17 4.10 22.85 -11.51
N ALA A 18 2.83 22.58 -11.79
CA ALA A 18 1.85 22.34 -10.74
C ALA A 18 2.24 21.18 -9.79
N TRP A 19 3.08 20.26 -10.24
CA TRP A 19 3.51 19.07 -9.52
C TRP A 19 4.91 19.18 -8.88
N GLY A 20 5.60 20.31 -9.06
CA GLY A 20 7.00 20.50 -8.65
C GLY A 20 7.78 21.25 -9.72
N SER A 21 8.91 20.73 -10.19
CA SER A 21 9.71 21.43 -11.20
C SER A 21 10.48 20.49 -12.13
N GLU A 22 10.85 21.02 -13.29
CA GLU A 22 11.77 20.41 -14.24
C GLU A 22 13.07 21.21 -14.26
N GLN A 23 14.20 20.58 -13.98
CA GLN A 23 15.53 21.14 -14.21
C GLN A 23 16.08 20.56 -15.51
N TRP A 24 16.25 21.41 -16.50
CA TRP A 24 16.70 20.99 -17.82
C TRP A 24 18.22 20.99 -17.88
N ILE A 25 18.79 19.80 -18.10
CA ILE A 25 20.24 19.60 -18.24
C ILE A 25 20.64 19.83 -19.70
N ALA A 26 19.91 19.22 -20.63
CA ALA A 26 20.15 19.34 -22.06
C ALA A 26 18.87 19.13 -22.87
N ASN A 27 18.75 19.80 -24.01
CA ASN A 27 17.81 19.45 -25.08
C ASN A 27 18.39 19.95 -26.41
N ASN A 28 18.90 19.04 -27.24
CA ASN A 28 19.43 19.34 -28.57
C ASN A 28 18.77 18.43 -29.61
N SER A 29 19.23 18.43 -30.86
CA SER A 29 18.63 17.62 -31.93
C SER A 29 18.75 16.11 -31.75
N LYS A 30 19.59 15.62 -30.82
CA LYS A 30 19.85 14.19 -30.60
C LYS A 30 19.23 13.68 -29.29
N TYR A 31 19.30 14.45 -28.21
CA TYR A 31 18.90 13.96 -26.89
C TYR A 31 18.40 15.08 -25.97
N CYS A 32 17.68 14.65 -24.95
CA CYS A 32 17.22 15.46 -23.84
C CYS A 32 17.57 14.80 -22.51
N GLY A 33 17.89 15.62 -21.51
CA GLY A 33 18.12 15.20 -20.14
C GLY A 33 17.48 16.18 -19.18
N LYS A 34 16.67 15.68 -18.24
CA LYS A 34 15.99 16.51 -17.23
C LYS A 34 16.05 15.86 -15.86
N ILE A 35 15.99 16.68 -14.83
CA ILE A 35 15.67 16.23 -13.46
C ILE A 35 14.25 16.71 -13.16
N LEU A 36 13.37 15.78 -12.83
CA LEU A 36 12.01 16.05 -12.40
C LEU A 36 11.98 16.01 -10.86
N ASN A 37 11.65 17.13 -10.23
CA ASN A 37 11.42 17.21 -8.80
C ASN A 37 9.90 17.12 -8.58
N LEU A 38 9.41 15.95 -8.16
CA LEU A 38 8.00 15.65 -8.00
C LEU A 38 7.60 15.73 -6.52
N LYS A 39 6.60 16.55 -6.19
CA LYS A 39 6.10 16.71 -4.83
C LYS A 39 5.20 15.55 -4.40
N GLN A 40 5.25 15.19 -3.12
CA GLN A 40 4.36 14.21 -2.51
C GLN A 40 2.89 14.62 -2.70
N GLY A 41 2.05 13.68 -3.12
CA GLY A 41 0.62 13.91 -3.33
C GLY A 41 0.29 14.65 -4.63
N PHE A 42 1.28 14.91 -5.48
CA PHE A 42 1.09 15.48 -6.82
C PHE A 42 1.33 14.45 -7.91
N ARG A 43 0.75 14.70 -9.08
CA ARG A 43 0.92 13.89 -10.28
C ARG A 43 1.27 14.73 -11.50
N CYS A 44 2.04 14.13 -12.40
CA CYS A 44 2.21 14.63 -13.77
C CYS A 44 0.92 14.44 -14.57
N SER A 45 0.85 15.07 -15.76
CA SER A 45 -0.23 14.81 -16.70
C SER A 45 -0.10 13.40 -17.25
N LYS A 46 -1.22 12.71 -17.46
CA LYS A 46 -1.21 11.43 -18.18
C LYS A 46 -1.08 11.70 -19.67
N HIS A 47 -0.01 11.22 -20.30
CA HIS A 47 0.32 11.55 -21.68
C HIS A 47 1.07 10.44 -22.40
N LEU A 48 1.22 10.57 -23.72
CA LEU A 48 2.05 9.71 -24.54
C LEU A 48 2.85 10.56 -25.53
N HIS A 49 3.93 9.96 -26.02
CA HIS A 49 4.79 10.49 -27.07
C HIS A 49 4.77 9.57 -28.28
N LYS A 50 4.75 10.11 -29.51
CA LYS A 50 4.82 9.29 -30.73
C LYS A 50 6.25 9.12 -31.21
N GLU A 51 7.08 10.14 -31.01
CA GLU A 51 8.46 10.18 -31.49
C GLU A 51 9.45 10.02 -30.34
N LYS A 52 9.18 10.65 -29.20
CA LYS A 52 10.09 10.62 -28.06
C LYS A 52 10.17 9.22 -27.46
N ASP A 53 11.40 8.74 -27.29
CA ASP A 53 11.72 7.54 -26.52
C ASP A 53 12.42 7.95 -25.23
N GLU A 54 11.94 7.46 -24.08
CA GLU A 54 12.36 8.01 -22.79
C GLU A 54 12.53 6.96 -21.69
N THR A 55 13.60 7.11 -20.92
CA THR A 55 13.90 6.30 -19.76
C THR A 55 13.98 7.17 -18.52
N PHE A 56 13.34 6.71 -17.45
CA PHE A 56 13.38 7.36 -16.16
C PHE A 56 14.22 6.54 -15.18
N TYR A 57 14.97 7.24 -14.34
CA TYR A 57 15.73 6.66 -13.24
C TYR A 57 15.40 7.41 -11.95
N LEU A 58 14.95 6.70 -10.93
CA LEU A 58 14.58 7.31 -9.65
C LEU A 58 15.83 7.48 -8.77
N LEU A 59 16.18 8.72 -8.43
CA LEU A 59 17.31 9.03 -7.54
C LEU A 59 16.90 8.95 -6.06
N GLU A 60 15.78 9.57 -5.73
CA GLU A 60 15.34 9.79 -4.34
C GLU A 60 13.81 9.74 -4.27
N GLY A 61 13.29 9.37 -3.10
CA GLY A 61 11.86 9.28 -2.83
C GLY A 61 11.21 8.01 -3.36
N LYS A 62 9.92 8.11 -3.68
CA LYS A 62 9.08 6.97 -4.04
C LYS A 62 7.97 7.42 -4.97
N VAL A 63 7.88 6.76 -6.12
CA VAL A 63 6.99 7.21 -7.20
C VAL A 63 6.17 6.05 -7.73
N ALA A 64 4.88 6.29 -7.95
CA ALA A 64 4.05 5.40 -8.75
C ALA A 64 4.09 5.86 -10.21
N LEU A 65 4.65 5.01 -11.08
CA LEU A 65 4.60 5.17 -12.53
C LEU A 65 3.40 4.40 -13.07
N GLU A 66 2.41 5.12 -13.59
CA GLU A 66 1.39 4.53 -14.45
C GLU A 66 1.98 4.30 -15.84
N LEU A 67 1.92 3.07 -16.34
CA LEU A 67 2.43 2.66 -17.65
C LEU A 67 1.37 1.79 -18.34
N GLY A 68 0.63 2.38 -19.29
CA GLY A 68 -0.54 1.78 -19.91
C GLY A 68 -1.62 1.44 -18.88
N ASN A 69 -1.85 0.14 -18.69
CA ASN A 69 -2.82 -0.41 -17.74
C ASN A 69 -2.18 -0.93 -16.45
N LYS A 70 -0.88 -0.69 -16.26
CA LYS A 70 -0.13 -1.13 -15.09
C LYS A 70 0.32 0.08 -14.28
N THR A 71 0.48 -0.12 -12.99
CA THR A 71 1.17 0.83 -12.11
C THR A 71 2.39 0.13 -11.54
N ILE A 72 3.55 0.73 -11.74
CA ILE A 72 4.84 0.26 -11.26
C ILE A 72 5.27 1.17 -10.12
N LEU A 73 5.67 0.58 -9.01
CA LEU A 73 6.22 1.31 -7.89
C LEU A 73 7.73 1.40 -8.06
N LEU A 74 8.25 2.61 -8.27
CA LEU A 74 9.68 2.86 -8.38
C LEU A 74 10.24 3.25 -7.01
N LYS A 75 11.41 2.69 -6.70
CA LYS A 75 12.28 3.02 -5.56
C LYS A 75 13.63 3.57 -6.07
N PRO A 76 14.41 4.25 -5.21
CA PRO A 76 15.73 4.73 -5.61
C PRO A 76 16.59 3.61 -6.21
N GLY A 77 17.16 3.86 -7.40
CA GLY A 77 17.89 2.86 -8.17
C GLY A 77 17.09 2.14 -9.25
N ASP A 78 15.76 2.20 -9.21
CA ASP A 78 14.92 1.62 -10.25
C ASP A 78 14.95 2.47 -11.53
N SER A 79 14.87 1.80 -12.67
CA SER A 79 14.69 2.43 -13.98
C SER A 79 13.43 1.93 -14.68
N ALA A 80 12.83 2.80 -15.49
CA ALA A 80 11.67 2.47 -16.29
C ALA A 80 11.79 3.10 -17.69
N HIS A 81 11.88 2.25 -18.71
CA HIS A 81 11.81 2.65 -20.10
C HIS A 81 10.34 2.75 -20.54
N VAL A 82 9.95 3.91 -21.04
CA VAL A 82 8.62 4.17 -21.60
C VAL A 82 8.74 4.18 -23.10
N LEU A 83 8.19 3.13 -23.72
CA LEU A 83 8.14 3.01 -25.17
C LEU A 83 7.19 4.06 -25.77
N GLN A 84 7.49 4.48 -26.99
CA GLN A 84 6.60 5.30 -27.80
C GLN A 84 5.16 4.75 -27.82
N ASN A 85 4.20 5.67 -27.91
CA ASN A 85 2.76 5.42 -27.86
C ASN A 85 2.26 4.80 -26.55
N THR A 86 3.09 4.73 -25.51
CA THR A 86 2.68 4.26 -24.20
C THR A 86 2.17 5.41 -23.36
N LEU A 87 0.90 5.31 -22.95
CA LEU A 87 0.29 6.26 -22.03
C LEU A 87 0.91 6.12 -20.64
N HIS A 88 1.47 7.19 -20.10
CA HIS A 88 2.16 7.15 -18.83
C HIS A 88 1.95 8.42 -17.98
N SER A 89 2.20 8.30 -16.68
CA SER A 89 2.15 9.39 -15.70
C SER A 89 2.90 9.02 -14.43
N PHE A 90 3.42 10.01 -13.72
CA PHE A 90 3.98 9.82 -12.37
C PHE A 90 3.05 10.38 -11.30
N ALA A 91 3.03 9.73 -10.13
CA ALA A 91 2.45 10.25 -8.90
C ALA A 91 3.47 10.11 -7.75
N GLY A 92 3.75 11.23 -7.07
CA GLY A 92 4.71 11.28 -5.96
C GLY A 92 4.07 10.68 -4.71
N LEU A 93 4.58 9.54 -4.25
CA LEU A 93 4.19 8.97 -2.95
C LEU A 93 5.00 9.61 -1.81
N GLU A 94 6.17 10.12 -2.15
CA GLU A 94 7.08 10.96 -1.35
C GLU A 94 7.60 12.10 -2.25
N ASP A 95 8.19 13.13 -1.67
CA ASP A 95 8.97 14.08 -2.45
C ASP A 95 10.11 13.32 -3.15
N SER A 96 10.19 13.44 -4.46
CA SER A 96 10.98 12.54 -5.29
C SER A 96 11.79 13.28 -6.35
N ARG A 97 12.95 12.73 -6.70
CA ARG A 97 13.83 13.24 -7.76
C ARG A 97 14.05 12.16 -8.80
N ILE A 98 13.67 12.45 -10.04
CA ILE A 98 13.73 11.50 -11.16
C ILE A 98 14.64 12.09 -12.23
N ILE A 99 15.59 11.31 -12.75
CA ILE A 99 16.29 11.69 -13.98
C ILE A 99 15.52 11.12 -15.16
N GLU A 100 15.24 11.98 -16.13
CA GLU A 100 14.76 11.60 -17.45
C GLU A 100 15.94 11.64 -18.44
N PHE A 101 16.14 10.54 -19.16
CA PHE A 101 16.99 10.47 -20.34
C PHE A 101 16.11 10.16 -21.54
N SER A 102 16.17 10.96 -22.59
CA SER A 102 15.29 10.77 -23.73
C SER A 102 15.92 11.22 -25.04
N THR A 103 15.30 10.82 -26.14
CA THR A 103 15.48 11.55 -27.40
C THR A 103 14.96 12.99 -27.24
N THR A 104 15.28 13.86 -28.20
CA THR A 104 14.90 15.27 -28.22
C THR A 104 13.47 15.53 -27.75
N HIS A 105 13.29 16.48 -26.83
CA HIS A 105 11.98 16.83 -26.32
C HIS A 105 11.32 17.92 -27.18
N SER A 106 10.06 17.69 -27.56
CA SER A 106 9.16 18.65 -28.20
C SER A 106 7.78 18.63 -27.54
N ASP A 107 7.25 19.81 -27.18
CA ASP A 107 5.90 19.92 -26.62
C ASP A 107 4.81 19.47 -27.61
N ALA A 108 5.07 19.59 -28.93
CA ALA A 108 4.15 19.15 -29.98
C ALA A 108 3.99 17.62 -30.02
N ASP A 109 4.95 16.85 -29.49
CA ASP A 109 4.88 15.39 -29.39
C ASP A 109 4.25 14.92 -28.06
N SER A 110 3.68 15.83 -27.25
CA SER A 110 3.10 15.48 -25.95
C SER A 110 1.58 15.44 -25.99
N TYR A 111 1.01 14.24 -26.20
CA TYR A 111 -0.45 14.05 -26.30
C TYR A 111 -1.06 13.74 -24.92
N ARG A 112 -1.68 14.74 -24.28
CA ARG A 112 -2.15 14.69 -22.89
C ARG A 112 -3.62 14.28 -22.79
N LYS A 113 -3.94 13.36 -21.86
CA LYS A 113 -5.31 12.96 -21.48
C LYS A 113 -5.81 13.63 -20.20
N THR A 114 -4.91 13.94 -19.26
CA THR A 114 -5.27 14.55 -17.98
C THR A 114 -4.36 15.72 -17.67
N LYS A 115 -4.83 16.63 -16.80
CA LYS A 115 -4.01 17.72 -16.26
C LYS A 115 -3.15 17.22 -15.11
N SER A 116 -1.95 17.79 -14.99
CA SER A 116 -1.09 17.61 -13.83
C SER A 116 -1.55 18.43 -12.63
N GLY A 117 -1.11 18.07 -11.43
CA GLY A 117 -1.37 18.83 -10.20
C GLY A 117 -1.56 17.95 -8.98
N ALA A 118 -2.09 18.52 -7.90
CA ALA A 118 -2.41 17.79 -6.68
C ALA A 118 -3.42 16.68 -6.99
N ILE A 119 -3.24 15.52 -6.35
CA ILE A 119 -4.22 14.44 -6.41
C ILE A 119 -5.33 14.77 -5.41
N PRO A 120 -6.55 15.07 -5.87
CA PRO A 120 -7.58 15.57 -4.98
C PRO A 120 -8.18 14.41 -4.16
N LEU A 121 -8.05 14.48 -2.83
CA LEU A 121 -8.45 13.40 -1.92
C LEU A 121 -9.94 13.00 -2.07
N ASN A 122 -10.81 13.98 -2.30
CA ASN A 122 -12.24 13.74 -2.54
C ASN A 122 -12.47 12.87 -3.79
N GLN A 123 -11.66 13.02 -4.84
CA GLN A 123 -11.71 12.15 -6.01
C GLN A 123 -11.27 10.73 -5.66
N ILE A 124 -10.20 10.55 -4.88
CA ILE A 124 -9.76 9.23 -4.42
C ILE A 124 -10.88 8.53 -3.65
N PHE A 125 -11.49 9.21 -2.67
CA PHE A 125 -12.61 8.64 -1.91
C PHE A 125 -13.82 8.32 -2.80
N ALA A 126 -14.13 9.16 -3.80
CA ALA A 126 -15.21 8.90 -4.74
C ALA A 126 -14.95 7.68 -5.63
N GLU A 127 -13.71 7.50 -6.10
CA GLU A 127 -13.30 6.34 -6.89
C GLU A 127 -13.29 5.06 -6.03
N MET A 128 -12.79 5.14 -4.80
CA MET A 128 -12.75 4.02 -3.86
C MET A 128 -14.13 3.46 -3.55
N LYS A 129 -15.18 4.29 -3.49
CA LYS A 129 -16.57 3.82 -3.28
C LYS A 129 -17.05 2.79 -4.31
N GLN A 130 -16.47 2.80 -5.50
CA GLN A 130 -16.82 1.88 -6.58
C GLN A 130 -15.97 0.60 -6.56
N LYS A 131 -14.92 0.56 -5.73
CA LYS A 131 -13.97 -0.54 -5.70
C LYS A 131 -14.42 -1.64 -4.75
N LYS A 132 -14.18 -2.89 -5.17
CA LYS A 132 -14.39 -4.09 -4.37
C LYS A 132 -13.06 -4.81 -4.21
N ILE A 133 -12.56 -4.87 -2.98
CA ILE A 133 -11.22 -5.39 -2.67
C ILE A 133 -11.36 -6.66 -1.84
N LEU A 134 -10.70 -7.72 -2.28
CA LEU A 134 -10.58 -8.96 -1.52
C LEU A 134 -9.30 -8.89 -0.68
N VAL A 135 -9.41 -9.08 0.63
CA VAL A 135 -8.28 -9.17 1.54
C VAL A 135 -8.22 -10.59 2.08
N VAL A 136 -7.16 -11.33 1.74
CA VAL A 136 -6.99 -12.74 2.10
C VAL A 136 -5.78 -12.92 3.01
N GLY A 137 -5.92 -13.71 4.08
CA GLY A 137 -4.80 -14.09 4.92
C GLY A 137 -5.17 -14.38 6.37
N ASP A 138 -4.21 -14.14 7.26
CA ASP A 138 -4.35 -14.43 8.68
C ASP A 138 -5.24 -13.37 9.36
N VAL A 139 -6.40 -13.81 9.85
CA VAL A 139 -7.36 -12.97 10.57
C VAL A 139 -7.08 -13.08 12.07
N MET A 140 -7.00 -11.94 12.75
CA MET A 140 -6.70 -11.90 14.18
C MET A 140 -7.51 -10.86 14.93
N LEU A 141 -7.66 -11.08 16.23
CA LEU A 141 -8.23 -10.14 17.19
C LEU A 141 -7.09 -9.41 17.90
N ASP A 142 -7.07 -8.08 17.81
CA ASP A 142 -6.21 -7.27 18.65
C ASP A 142 -6.97 -6.91 19.93
N GLU A 143 -6.32 -7.10 21.09
CA GLU A 143 -6.86 -6.77 22.40
C GLU A 143 -5.90 -5.79 23.09
N PHE A 144 -6.44 -4.74 23.67
CA PHE A 144 -5.70 -3.75 24.44
C PHE A 144 -6.20 -3.78 25.88
N VAL A 145 -5.36 -4.26 26.79
CA VAL A 145 -5.64 -4.27 28.23
C VAL A 145 -4.95 -3.04 28.81
N ILE A 146 -5.74 -2.01 29.12
CA ILE A 146 -5.26 -0.69 29.52
C ILE A 146 -5.46 -0.55 31.03
N GLY A 147 -4.40 -0.21 31.74
CA GLY A 147 -4.43 -0.02 33.18
C GLY A 147 -3.31 0.86 33.70
N ASN A 148 -3.14 0.86 35.01
CA ASN A 148 -2.05 1.56 35.70
C ASN A 148 -1.18 0.56 36.47
N VAL A 149 0.11 0.89 36.63
CA VAL A 149 1.04 0.16 37.49
C VAL A 149 1.28 0.99 38.74
N GLU A 150 0.78 0.52 39.87
CA GLU A 150 0.92 1.21 41.17
C GLU A 150 1.93 0.50 42.08
N ARG A 151 2.21 -0.77 41.83
CA ARG A 151 3.11 -1.59 42.64
C ARG A 151 3.74 -2.74 41.87
N MET A 152 4.79 -3.31 42.45
CA MET A 152 5.40 -4.58 42.03
C MET A 152 4.71 -5.76 42.71
N SER A 153 4.74 -6.92 42.06
CA SER A 153 4.25 -8.17 42.66
C SER A 153 5.15 -8.60 43.83
N PRO A 154 4.59 -9.07 44.96
CA PRO A 154 5.37 -9.67 46.03
C PRO A 154 5.91 -11.06 45.67
N GLU A 155 5.38 -11.68 44.62
CA GLU A 155 5.73 -13.06 44.20
C GLU A 155 6.88 -13.10 43.18
N ALA A 156 7.09 -12.03 42.42
CA ALA A 156 8.13 -11.93 41.40
C ALA A 156 8.40 -10.45 41.07
N PRO A 157 9.58 -10.07 40.55
CA PRO A 157 9.93 -8.69 40.20
C PRO A 157 9.25 -8.24 38.90
N VAL A 158 7.91 -8.32 38.85
CA VAL A 158 7.05 -7.92 37.73
C VAL A 158 6.01 -6.90 38.18
N PRO A 159 5.63 -5.93 37.33
CA PRO A 159 4.61 -4.95 37.66
C PRO A 159 3.23 -5.58 37.76
N VAL A 160 2.40 -5.10 38.69
CA VAL A 160 0.98 -5.44 38.75
C VAL A 160 0.17 -4.37 38.02
N ILE A 161 -0.55 -4.77 36.97
CA ILE A 161 -1.42 -3.88 36.21
C ILE A 161 -2.84 -3.94 36.78
N ASN A 162 -3.33 -2.81 37.30
CA ASN A 162 -4.73 -2.64 37.66
C ASN A 162 -5.53 -2.24 36.40
N VAL A 163 -6.21 -3.23 35.78
CA VAL A 163 -6.94 -3.05 34.52
C VAL A 163 -8.10 -2.08 34.70
N LYS A 164 -8.15 -1.05 33.85
CA LYS A 164 -9.24 -0.07 33.79
C LYS A 164 -10.15 -0.29 32.61
N GLU A 165 -9.59 -0.74 31.49
CA GLU A 165 -10.32 -0.90 30.23
C GLU A 165 -9.75 -2.06 29.42
N ILE A 166 -10.63 -2.78 28.72
CA ILE A 166 -10.26 -3.75 27.69
C ILE A 166 -10.93 -3.34 26.38
N LYS A 167 -10.14 -3.09 25.34
CA LYS A 167 -10.62 -2.82 23.99
C LYS A 167 -10.31 -3.97 23.06
N HIS A 168 -11.25 -4.27 22.18
CA HIS A 168 -11.08 -5.25 21.11
C HIS A 168 -11.19 -4.59 19.75
N THR A 169 -10.23 -4.85 18.88
CA THR A 169 -10.18 -4.31 17.53
C THR A 169 -9.88 -5.40 16.50
N LEU A 170 -10.20 -5.12 15.25
CA LEU A 170 -9.84 -5.98 14.13
C LEU A 170 -8.32 -5.94 13.94
N GLY A 171 -7.69 -7.11 13.80
CA GLY A 171 -6.26 -7.25 13.56
C GLY A 171 -5.95 -8.02 12.28
N GLY A 172 -4.72 -7.88 11.79
CA GLY A 172 -4.23 -8.56 10.60
C GLY A 172 -5.07 -8.29 9.36
N THR A 173 -5.44 -9.35 8.65
CA THR A 173 -6.28 -9.29 7.45
C THR A 173 -7.59 -8.53 7.69
N ALA A 174 -8.19 -8.67 8.89
CA ALA A 174 -9.42 -7.94 9.21
C ALA A 174 -9.19 -6.44 9.44
N ASN A 175 -8.03 -6.03 9.96
CA ASN A 175 -7.67 -4.61 10.05
C ASN A 175 -7.48 -3.99 8.67
N THR A 176 -6.79 -4.69 7.77
CA THR A 176 -6.63 -4.23 6.39
C THR A 176 -7.99 -4.08 5.71
N ALA A 177 -8.89 -5.05 5.86
CA ALA A 177 -10.26 -4.95 5.35
C ALA A 177 -11.04 -3.77 5.98
N ASN A 178 -10.83 -3.50 7.28
CA ASN A 178 -11.42 -2.35 7.97
C ASN A 178 -10.96 -1.02 7.38
N ASN A 179 -9.66 -0.86 7.10
CA ASN A 179 -9.12 0.34 6.46
C ASN A 179 -9.69 0.53 5.04
N ILE A 180 -9.82 -0.54 4.26
CA ILE A 180 -10.48 -0.48 2.94
C ILE A 180 -11.95 -0.04 3.06
N SER A 181 -12.69 -0.58 4.02
CA SER A 181 -14.07 -0.18 4.30
C SER A 181 -14.15 1.30 4.71
N ALA A 182 -13.24 1.77 5.57
CA ALA A 182 -13.16 3.15 6.00
C ALA A 182 -12.83 4.14 4.86
N LEU A 183 -12.07 3.69 3.84
CA LEU A 183 -11.85 4.45 2.60
C LEU A 183 -13.08 4.49 1.68
N GLY A 184 -14.18 3.82 2.06
CA GLY A 184 -15.45 3.79 1.34
C GLY A 184 -15.61 2.62 0.35
N ALA A 185 -14.56 1.81 0.16
CA ALA A 185 -14.61 0.66 -0.73
C ALA A 185 -15.33 -0.54 -0.11
N ARG A 186 -15.80 -1.46 -0.97
CA ARG A 186 -16.41 -2.73 -0.53
C ARG A 186 -15.30 -3.72 -0.20
N ALA A 187 -15.06 -3.94 1.08
CA ALA A 187 -14.09 -4.93 1.55
C ALA A 187 -14.72 -6.33 1.67
N VAL A 188 -14.04 -7.34 1.14
CA VAL A 188 -14.33 -8.76 1.40
C VAL A 188 -13.15 -9.34 2.17
N VAL A 189 -13.39 -9.93 3.35
CA VAL A 189 -12.36 -10.62 4.12
C VAL A 189 -12.43 -12.12 3.87
N ALA A 190 -11.29 -12.71 3.54
CA ALA A 190 -11.10 -14.13 3.32
C ALA A 190 -10.05 -14.69 4.27
N GLY A 191 -10.37 -15.81 4.91
CA GLY A 191 -9.47 -16.45 5.86
C GLY A 191 -10.23 -17.37 6.80
N ILE A 192 -9.62 -17.64 7.95
CA ILE A 192 -10.20 -18.51 8.96
C ILE A 192 -10.08 -17.93 10.36
N ILE A 193 -10.99 -18.35 11.24
CA ILE A 193 -11.02 -18.08 12.67
C ILE A 193 -11.34 -19.37 13.41
N GLY A 194 -11.15 -19.40 14.73
CA GLY A 194 -11.59 -20.51 15.56
C GLY A 194 -13.10 -20.54 15.80
N ASN A 195 -13.57 -21.66 16.35
CA ASN A 195 -14.94 -21.78 16.88
C ASN A 195 -14.97 -21.47 18.39
N ASP A 196 -14.46 -20.29 18.74
CA ASP A 196 -14.25 -19.82 20.11
C ASP A 196 -14.89 -18.44 20.35
N ALA A 197 -14.73 -17.90 21.57
CA ALA A 197 -15.31 -16.62 21.95
C ALA A 197 -14.71 -15.47 21.11
N GLU A 198 -13.41 -15.49 20.90
CA GLU A 198 -12.67 -14.55 20.06
C GLU A 198 -13.16 -14.56 18.61
N GLY A 199 -13.40 -15.75 18.04
CA GLY A 199 -13.95 -15.89 16.68
C GLY A 199 -15.35 -15.31 16.55
N LYS A 200 -16.20 -15.52 17.57
CA LYS A 200 -17.54 -14.89 17.63
C LYS A 200 -17.44 -13.36 17.72
N LEU A 201 -16.54 -12.86 18.55
CA LEU A 201 -16.31 -11.42 18.70
C LEU A 201 -15.80 -10.79 17.40
N LEU A 202 -14.85 -11.43 16.70
CA LEU A 202 -14.37 -10.98 15.40
C LEU A 202 -15.51 -10.87 14.39
N ARG A 203 -16.40 -11.87 14.29
CA ARG A 203 -17.55 -11.79 13.37
C ARG A 203 -18.43 -10.58 13.66
N LYS A 204 -18.66 -10.26 14.94
CA LYS A 204 -19.42 -9.07 15.35
C LYS A 204 -18.71 -7.78 14.92
N LEU A 205 -17.40 -7.67 15.18
CA LEU A 205 -16.60 -6.50 14.80
C LEU A 205 -16.56 -6.30 13.28
N ILE A 206 -16.40 -7.38 12.52
CA ILE A 206 -16.38 -7.38 11.05
C ILE A 206 -17.74 -6.92 10.50
N ALA A 207 -18.85 -7.42 11.06
CA ALA A 207 -20.19 -7.00 10.68
C ALA A 207 -20.43 -5.51 10.98
N ASN A 208 -20.02 -5.02 12.16
CA ASN A 208 -20.12 -3.61 12.54
C ASN A 208 -19.32 -2.70 11.59
N ALA A 209 -18.16 -3.16 11.12
CA ALA A 209 -17.33 -2.48 10.12
C ALA A 209 -17.87 -2.57 8.68
N LYS A 210 -19.04 -3.20 8.48
CA LYS A 210 -19.70 -3.41 7.18
C LYS A 210 -18.82 -4.16 6.17
N ILE A 211 -17.95 -5.05 6.66
CA ILE A 211 -17.06 -5.87 5.84
C ILE A 211 -17.78 -7.17 5.47
N ASP A 212 -17.71 -7.58 4.21
CA ASP A 212 -18.25 -8.84 3.74
C ASP A 212 -17.38 -10.01 4.23
N SER A 213 -17.94 -10.87 5.07
CA SER A 213 -17.28 -12.04 5.67
C SER A 213 -17.66 -13.37 5.02
N SER A 214 -18.22 -13.35 3.80
CA SER A 214 -18.64 -14.57 3.07
C SER A 214 -17.51 -15.56 2.76
N CYS A 215 -16.25 -15.13 2.85
CA CYS A 215 -15.07 -15.99 2.70
C CYS A 215 -14.35 -16.26 4.04
N LEU A 216 -14.99 -16.00 5.18
CA LEU A 216 -14.42 -16.21 6.52
C LEU A 216 -15.03 -17.43 7.22
N PHE A 217 -14.23 -18.47 7.42
CA PHE A 217 -14.71 -19.75 7.99
C PHE A 217 -14.22 -20.02 9.40
N ALA A 218 -15.02 -20.74 10.17
CA ALA A 218 -14.54 -21.36 11.40
C ALA A 218 -13.73 -22.62 11.04
N ALA A 219 -12.57 -22.78 11.68
CA ALA A 219 -11.61 -23.86 11.51
C ALA A 219 -11.39 -24.60 12.83
N LYS A 220 -10.79 -25.79 12.79
CA LYS A 220 -10.46 -26.59 14.00
C LYS A 220 -9.15 -26.10 14.64
N ARG A 221 -9.12 -24.83 15.04
CA ARG A 221 -7.98 -24.19 15.71
C ARG A 221 -8.46 -22.99 16.52
N LYS A 222 -7.61 -22.47 17.39
CA LYS A 222 -7.89 -21.23 18.11
C LYS A 222 -7.79 -20.02 17.19
N THR A 223 -8.64 -19.03 17.43
CA THR A 223 -8.56 -17.71 16.81
C THR A 223 -7.26 -17.03 17.26
N THR A 224 -6.51 -16.46 16.32
CA THR A 224 -5.31 -15.68 16.62
C THR A 224 -5.71 -14.42 17.39
N LYS A 225 -5.18 -14.25 18.61
CA LYS A 225 -5.36 -13.05 19.45
C LYS A 225 -4.01 -12.45 19.85
N LYS A 226 -3.92 -11.13 19.80
CA LYS A 226 -2.76 -10.34 20.21
C LYS A 226 -3.16 -9.36 21.31
N SER A 227 -2.88 -9.70 22.55
CA SER A 227 -3.21 -8.87 23.71
C SER A 227 -2.01 -7.99 24.08
N ARG A 228 -2.18 -6.68 24.04
CA ARG A 228 -1.18 -5.68 24.44
C ARG A 228 -1.55 -5.12 25.81
N LEU A 229 -0.65 -5.28 26.76
CA LEU A 229 -0.82 -4.79 28.12
C LEU A 229 -0.17 -3.41 28.20
N LEU A 230 -0.99 -2.39 28.46
CA LEU A 230 -0.59 -0.98 28.45
C LEU A 230 -0.71 -0.38 29.86
N ALA A 231 0.34 0.34 30.26
CA ALA A 231 0.35 1.19 31.45
C ALA A 231 0.63 2.64 31.03
N GLY A 232 -0.39 3.50 31.09
CA GLY A 232 -0.31 4.82 30.47
C GLY A 232 0.05 4.73 28.98
N ALA A 233 1.12 5.42 28.56
CA ALA A 233 1.62 5.39 27.18
C ALA A 233 2.59 4.23 26.88
N GLN A 234 2.98 3.44 27.89
CA GLN A 234 3.98 2.40 27.74
C GLN A 234 3.34 1.01 27.56
N GLN A 235 3.83 0.24 26.59
CA GLN A 235 3.50 -1.17 26.46
C GLN A 235 4.40 -1.99 27.40
N ILE A 236 3.76 -2.69 28.35
CA ILE A 236 4.44 -3.50 29.37
C ILE A 236 4.71 -4.91 28.85
N ALA A 237 3.71 -5.53 28.22
CA ALA A 237 3.83 -6.89 27.72
C ALA A 237 2.93 -7.14 26.52
N ARG A 238 3.18 -8.24 25.82
CA ARG A 238 2.31 -8.77 24.78
C ARG A 238 2.06 -10.26 25.03
N ILE A 239 0.81 -10.66 24.95
CA ILE A 239 0.39 -12.06 25.05
C ILE A 239 -0.21 -12.46 23.69
N ASP A 240 0.39 -13.50 23.09
CA ASP A 240 -0.03 -14.01 21.80
C ASP A 240 -0.70 -15.38 22.00
N SER A 241 -1.99 -15.48 21.65
CA SER A 241 -2.71 -16.75 21.58
C SER A 241 -2.92 -17.11 20.12
N GLU A 242 -2.07 -17.97 19.58
CA GLU A 242 -2.06 -18.27 18.14
C GLU A 242 -1.72 -19.72 17.80
N ALA A 243 -2.26 -20.19 16.68
CA ALA A 243 -1.83 -21.40 15.99
C ALA A 243 -1.01 -20.95 14.77
N THR A 244 0.10 -21.64 14.49
CA THR A 244 1.02 -21.30 13.39
C THR A 244 1.09 -22.40 12.33
N GLU A 245 0.46 -23.54 12.60
CA GLU A 245 0.38 -24.65 11.69
C GLU A 245 -0.45 -24.27 10.45
N LYS A 246 -0.07 -24.84 9.31
CA LYS A 246 -0.84 -24.70 8.07
C LYS A 246 -2.25 -25.25 8.26
N ILE A 247 -3.21 -24.59 7.64
CA ILE A 247 -4.59 -25.08 7.60
C ILE A 247 -4.66 -26.46 6.95
N SER A 248 -5.65 -27.25 7.36
CA SER A 248 -5.84 -28.59 6.80
C SER A 248 -6.29 -28.51 5.33
N ARG A 249 -6.03 -29.57 4.55
CA ARG A 249 -6.47 -29.64 3.14
C ARG A 249 -7.97 -29.36 2.93
N PRO A 250 -8.90 -29.85 3.77
CA PRO A 250 -10.32 -29.52 3.64
C PRO A 250 -10.63 -28.04 3.91
N GLU A 251 -9.97 -27.42 4.89
CA GLU A 251 -10.12 -25.98 5.18
C GLU A 251 -9.57 -25.12 4.04
N GLU A 252 -8.42 -25.48 3.50
CA GLU A 252 -7.80 -24.84 2.34
C GLU A 252 -8.70 -24.91 1.11
N ALA A 253 -9.19 -26.11 0.76
CA ALA A 253 -10.09 -26.30 -0.37
C ALA A 253 -11.39 -25.48 -0.23
N LYS A 254 -11.93 -25.38 0.99
CA LYS A 254 -13.12 -24.57 1.30
C LYS A 254 -12.86 -23.08 1.10
N LEU A 255 -11.72 -22.57 1.59
CA LEU A 255 -11.31 -21.17 1.42
C LEU A 255 -11.10 -20.82 -0.05
N ILE A 256 -10.34 -21.65 -0.79
CA ILE A 256 -10.10 -21.45 -2.24
C ILE A 256 -11.43 -21.43 -3.00
N LYS A 257 -12.34 -22.36 -2.69
CA LYS A 257 -13.66 -22.42 -3.34
C LYS A 257 -14.48 -21.15 -3.10
N SER A 258 -14.48 -20.61 -1.88
CA SER A 258 -15.23 -19.37 -1.59
C SER A 258 -14.63 -18.17 -2.31
N ILE A 259 -13.29 -18.07 -2.32
CA ILE A 259 -12.57 -17.02 -3.04
C ILE A 259 -12.92 -17.08 -4.53
N LYS A 260 -12.80 -18.25 -5.17
CA LYS A 260 -13.16 -18.44 -6.58
C LYS A 260 -14.60 -18.01 -6.88
N ASN A 261 -15.56 -18.39 -6.03
CA ASN A 261 -16.96 -18.00 -6.19
C ASN A 261 -17.18 -16.49 -6.05
N LYS A 262 -16.39 -15.81 -5.21
CA LYS A 262 -16.52 -14.37 -4.93
C LYS A 262 -15.64 -13.49 -5.84
N PHE A 263 -14.70 -14.09 -6.56
CA PHE A 263 -13.66 -13.41 -7.34
C PHE A 263 -14.22 -12.51 -8.44
N LYS A 264 -15.36 -12.87 -9.04
CA LYS A 264 -16.00 -12.06 -10.07
C LYS A 264 -16.30 -10.65 -9.55
N GLY A 265 -15.78 -9.64 -10.24
CA GLY A 265 -15.95 -8.22 -9.92
C GLY A 265 -15.10 -7.73 -8.73
N ILE A 266 -14.07 -8.46 -8.32
CA ILE A 266 -13.01 -7.94 -7.44
C ILE A 266 -12.06 -7.10 -8.30
N ASP A 267 -11.79 -5.85 -7.88
CA ASP A 267 -10.85 -4.94 -8.55
C ASP A 267 -9.39 -5.23 -8.17
N ALA A 268 -9.14 -5.65 -6.93
CA ALA A 268 -7.81 -5.98 -6.43
C ALA A 268 -7.84 -7.00 -5.29
N VAL A 269 -6.74 -7.72 -5.13
CA VAL A 269 -6.50 -8.66 -4.04
C VAL A 269 -5.34 -8.18 -3.20
N ILE A 270 -5.51 -8.17 -1.88
CA ILE A 270 -4.44 -7.93 -0.92
C ILE A 270 -4.19 -9.22 -0.15
N VAL A 271 -2.94 -9.69 -0.16
CA VAL A 271 -2.51 -10.87 0.60
C VAL A 271 -1.83 -10.40 1.88
N CYS A 272 -2.34 -10.85 3.02
CA CYS A 272 -1.86 -10.50 4.35
C CYS A 272 -1.34 -11.75 5.06
N ASP A 273 -0.09 -12.14 4.75
CA ASP A 273 0.58 -13.28 5.35
C ASP A 273 1.36 -12.86 6.61
N TYR A 274 0.92 -13.37 7.77
CA TYR A 274 1.57 -13.19 9.06
C TYR A 274 2.18 -14.50 9.57
N ASN A 275 2.40 -15.47 8.68
CA ASN A 275 2.91 -16.80 8.99
C ASN A 275 2.04 -17.54 10.03
N LYS A 276 0.70 -17.41 9.95
CA LYS A 276 -0.24 -18.21 10.78
C LYS A 276 -0.85 -19.38 10.01
N GLY A 277 -0.34 -19.66 8.81
CA GLY A 277 -0.61 -20.90 8.09
C GLY A 277 -1.89 -20.88 7.24
N VAL A 278 -2.54 -19.72 7.09
CA VAL A 278 -3.67 -19.56 6.14
C VAL A 278 -3.17 -19.44 4.71
N ILE A 279 -2.10 -18.67 4.49
CA ILE A 279 -1.45 -18.55 3.18
C ILE A 279 -0.56 -19.78 2.98
N THR A 280 -0.89 -20.58 1.98
CA THR A 280 -0.11 -21.75 1.55
C THR A 280 0.27 -21.57 0.09
N LYS A 281 1.06 -22.49 -0.48
CA LYS A 281 1.42 -22.42 -1.91
C LYS A 281 0.20 -22.42 -2.85
N ASN A 282 -0.94 -22.93 -2.39
CA ASN A 282 -2.16 -23.08 -3.20
C ASN A 282 -3.18 -21.95 -3.03
N VAL A 283 -3.09 -21.17 -1.93
CA VAL A 283 -3.98 -20.05 -1.60
C VAL A 283 -3.38 -18.77 -2.13
#